data_AF-A0A8J2UG34-F1
#
_entry.id   AF-A0A8J2UG34-F1
#
_cell.length_a   1.000
_cell.length_b   1.000
_cell.length_c   1.000
_cell.angle_alpha   90.00
_cell.angle_beta   90.00
_cell.angle_gamma   90.00
#
_symmetry.space_group_name_H-M   'P 1'
#
loop_
_entity.id
_entity.type
_entity.pdbx_description
1 polymer ?
#
loop_
_entity_poly.entity_id
_entity_poly.type
_entity_poly.pdbx_seq_one_letter_code
_entity_poly.pdbx_strand_id
1 'polypeptide(L)'
;MPTYDKEYIIRYVDDEMDDGERQQFEADLQNDPALGAEVALYRELKATLRQRLAPDAGTTALQDTLSAFNKEYFKKDTGAKRILLTRWVAGMAAAASVIIATVLLWPSDNKDLYQRLANTQMVGVTERGGNTDTLMQEAAVYFNRQEFAKALPLLDQAVKADTTNQLALFYRGVAGWHTGAVTAARNDLEKVYVGHSLLRYEAAFYLALSYAAEKNTAAALEWLHKIPAGTPVSDRAKELETNLK
;
A
#
# COMPACT_ATOMS: atom_id res chain seq x y z
N MET A 1 -28.42 26.89 -4.82
CA MET A 1 -27.08 27.03 -5.41
C MET A 1 -26.56 25.62 -5.65
N PRO A 2 -26.11 25.28 -6.86
CA PRO A 2 -25.46 24.00 -7.10
C PRO A 2 -24.23 23.90 -6.18
N THR A 3 -24.15 22.84 -5.39
CA THR A 3 -22.98 22.57 -4.56
C THR A 3 -21.95 21.92 -5.47
N TYR A 4 -21.02 22.72 -5.99
CA TYR A 4 -19.88 22.19 -6.72
C TYR A 4 -18.94 21.51 -5.73
N ASP A 5 -18.62 20.24 -5.98
CA ASP A 5 -17.59 19.54 -5.25
C ASP A 5 -16.20 19.83 -5.86
N LYS A 6 -15.16 19.29 -5.22
CA LYS A 6 -13.77 19.48 -5.65
C LYS A 6 -13.50 18.89 -7.04
N GLU A 7 -14.25 17.88 -7.47
CA GLU A 7 -14.08 17.22 -8.76
C GLU A 7 -14.48 18.17 -9.90
N TYR A 8 -15.53 18.98 -9.72
CA TYR A 8 -15.90 20.01 -10.69
C TYR A 8 -14.82 21.09 -10.84
N ILE A 9 -14.25 21.57 -9.73
CA ILE A 9 -13.18 22.58 -9.75
C ILE A 9 -11.94 22.05 -10.47
N ILE A 10 -11.58 20.78 -10.23
CA ILE A 10 -10.46 20.10 -10.89
C ILE A 10 -10.71 20.05 -12.40
N ARG A 11 -11.85 19.51 -12.83
CA ARG A 11 -12.21 19.38 -14.25
C ARG A 11 -12.22 20.74 -14.98
N TYR A 12 -12.72 21.80 -14.34
CA TYR A 12 -12.69 23.15 -14.90
C TYR A 12 -11.26 23.68 -15.07
N VAL A 13 -10.40 23.51 -14.06
CA VAL A 13 -9.00 24.00 -14.11
C VAL A 13 -8.09 23.14 -14.99
N ASP A 14 -8.47 21.89 -15.24
CA ASP A 14 -7.78 20.94 -16.11
C ASP A 14 -8.27 20.96 -17.56
N ASP A 15 -9.29 21.78 -17.88
CA ASP A 15 -9.89 21.91 -19.20
C ASP A 15 -10.63 20.63 -19.67
N GLU A 16 -11.21 19.88 -18.72
CA GLU A 16 -11.90 18.59 -18.92
C GLU A 16 -13.45 18.70 -18.84
N MET A 17 -13.97 19.92 -18.89
CA MET A 17 -15.41 20.18 -19.03
C MET A 17 -15.79 20.33 -20.49
N ASP A 18 -16.98 19.86 -20.87
CA ASP A 18 -17.52 20.19 -22.19
C ASP A 18 -17.99 21.65 -22.27
N ASP A 19 -18.23 22.15 -23.48
CA ASP A 19 -18.57 23.56 -23.72
C ASP A 19 -19.84 24.01 -22.98
N GLY A 20 -20.82 23.11 -22.79
CA GLY A 20 -22.07 23.42 -22.10
C GLY A 20 -21.90 23.46 -20.59
N GLU A 21 -21.22 22.46 -20.02
CA GLU A 21 -20.86 22.40 -18.60
C GLU A 21 -19.99 23.59 -18.20
N ARG A 22 -19.03 23.96 -19.05
CA ARG A 22 -18.13 25.08 -18.82
C ARG A 22 -18.86 26.42 -18.79
N GLN A 23 -19.77 26.66 -19.74
CA GLN A 23 -20.53 27.92 -19.76
C GLN A 23 -21.37 28.09 -18.49
N GLN A 24 -21.99 27.00 -18.02
CA GLN A 24 -22.76 27.03 -16.78
C GLN A 24 -21.85 27.28 -15.56
N PHE A 25 -20.70 26.60 -15.50
CA PHE A 25 -19.73 26.77 -14.42
C PHE A 25 -19.16 28.19 -14.38
N GLU A 26 -18.85 28.79 -15.54
CA GLU A 26 -18.38 30.17 -15.65
C GLU A 26 -19.45 31.19 -15.25
N ALA A 27 -20.72 30.93 -15.58
CA ALA A 27 -21.84 31.76 -15.14
C ALA A 27 -22.01 31.72 -13.61
N ASP A 28 -21.88 30.55 -13.00
CA ASP A 28 -21.96 30.41 -11.54
C ASP A 28 -20.74 31.03 -10.83
N LEU A 29 -19.56 30.95 -11.44
CA LEU A 29 -18.32 31.57 -10.93
C LEU A 29 -18.39 33.10 -10.88
N GLN A 30 -19.20 33.74 -11.74
CA GLN A 30 -19.44 35.18 -11.67
C GLN A 30 -20.38 35.57 -10.51
N ASN A 31 -21.23 34.65 -10.08
CA ASN A 31 -22.27 34.89 -9.08
C ASN A 31 -21.90 34.33 -7.69
N ASP A 32 -20.86 33.50 -7.59
CA ASP A 32 -20.38 32.88 -6.36
C ASP A 32 -18.90 33.22 -6.07
N PRO A 33 -18.65 34.22 -5.21
CA PRO A 33 -17.29 34.58 -4.78
C PRO A 33 -16.55 33.46 -4.03
N ALA A 34 -17.27 32.55 -3.36
CA ALA A 34 -16.64 31.44 -2.64
C ALA A 34 -16.11 30.39 -3.61
N LEU A 35 -16.88 30.05 -4.65
CA LEU A 35 -16.44 29.20 -5.75
C LEU A 35 -15.22 29.78 -6.46
N GLY A 36 -15.21 31.10 -6.70
CA GLY A 36 -14.07 31.80 -7.28
C GLY A 36 -12.79 31.68 -6.44
N ALA A 37 -12.91 31.76 -5.11
CA ALA A 37 -11.78 31.60 -4.19
C ALA A 37 -11.21 30.18 -4.21
N GLU A 38 -12.06 29.15 -4.27
CA GLU A 38 -11.61 27.75 -4.35
C GLU A 38 -10.92 27.43 -5.68
N VAL A 39 -11.44 27.95 -6.79
CA VAL A 39 -10.79 27.82 -8.11
C VAL A 39 -9.43 28.50 -8.13
N ALA A 40 -9.31 29.69 -7.52
CA ALA A 40 -8.04 30.41 -7.41
C ALA A 40 -7.01 29.62 -6.58
N LEU A 41 -7.43 29.08 -5.43
CA LEU A 41 -6.58 28.26 -4.57
C LEU A 41 -6.07 27.01 -5.31
N TYR A 42 -6.93 26.34 -6.07
CA TYR A 42 -6.54 25.15 -6.82
C TYR A 42 -5.54 25.48 -7.95
N ARG A 43 -5.73 26.61 -8.65
CA ARG A 43 -4.77 27.10 -9.66
C ARG A 43 -3.40 27.42 -9.06
N GLU A 44 -3.37 28.04 -7.89
CA GLU A 44 -2.13 28.35 -7.16
C GLU A 44 -1.40 27.07 -6.72
N LEU A 45 -2.12 26.09 -6.17
CA LEU A 45 -1.57 24.79 -5.81
C LEU A 45 -0.95 24.10 -7.03
N LYS A 46 -1.68 24.05 -8.16
CA LYS A 46 -1.22 23.45 -9.42
C LYS A 46 0.02 24.17 -9.96
N ALA A 47 0.06 25.49 -9.91
CA ALA A 47 1.22 26.28 -10.32
C ALA A 47 2.45 26.00 -9.43
N THR A 48 2.24 25.96 -8.11
CA THR A 48 3.30 25.66 -7.14
C THR A 48 3.85 24.24 -7.33
N LEU A 49 2.97 23.26 -7.55
CA LEU A 49 3.37 21.88 -7.85
C LEU A 49 4.14 21.81 -9.16
N ARG A 50 3.68 22.46 -10.24
CA ARG A 50 4.41 22.52 -11.52
C ARG A 50 5.77 23.20 -11.39
N GLN A 51 5.90 24.22 -10.53
CA GLN A 51 7.16 24.90 -10.29
C GLN A 51 8.13 24.02 -9.48
N ARG A 52 7.64 23.27 -8.50
CA ARG A 52 8.45 22.32 -7.70
C ARG A 52 8.76 21.02 -8.42
N LEU A 53 7.92 20.63 -9.36
CA LEU A 53 8.05 19.43 -10.20
C LEU A 53 8.47 19.79 -11.63
N ALA A 54 9.05 20.98 -11.82
CA ALA A 54 9.66 21.36 -13.09
C ALA A 54 10.63 20.26 -13.52
N PRO A 55 10.82 20.04 -14.84
CA PRO A 55 11.51 18.87 -15.35
C PRO A 55 13.00 18.93 -15.03
N ASP A 56 13.35 18.52 -13.81
CA ASP A 56 14.71 18.17 -13.44
C ASP A 56 15.07 16.88 -14.18
N ALA A 57 16.37 16.67 -14.42
CA ALA A 57 16.94 15.55 -15.17
C ALA A 57 16.42 14.15 -14.72
N GLY A 58 15.86 14.03 -13.50
CA GLY A 58 15.19 12.82 -13.01
C GLY A 58 13.85 12.48 -13.68
N THR A 59 13.11 13.47 -14.19
CA THR A 59 11.82 13.24 -14.89
C THR A 59 12.02 12.67 -16.29
N THR A 60 13.06 13.13 -17.01
CA THR A 60 13.48 12.56 -18.30
C THR A 60 14.02 11.14 -18.12
N ALA A 61 14.85 10.92 -17.09
CA ALA A 61 15.35 9.59 -16.78
C ALA A 61 14.22 8.61 -16.39
N LEU A 62 13.20 9.09 -15.66
CA LEU A 62 12.02 8.30 -15.34
C LEU A 62 11.15 8.01 -16.57
N GLN A 63 10.93 8.99 -17.45
CA GLN A 63 10.22 8.77 -18.73
C GLN A 63 10.97 7.80 -19.64
N ASP A 64 12.29 7.90 -19.74
CA ASP A 64 13.12 7.00 -20.52
C ASP A 64 13.10 5.59 -19.95
N THR A 65 13.17 5.47 -18.62
CA THR A 65 13.05 4.18 -17.92
C THR A 65 11.66 3.59 -18.17
N LEU A 66 10.58 4.34 -17.96
CA LEU A 66 9.21 3.88 -18.20
C LEU A 66 8.98 3.53 -19.68
N SER A 67 9.56 4.25 -20.62
CA SER A 67 9.47 3.97 -22.06
C SER A 67 10.26 2.73 -22.46
N ALA A 68 11.42 2.50 -21.84
CA ALA A 68 12.22 1.29 -22.02
C ALA A 68 11.48 0.06 -21.46
N PHE A 69 10.96 0.16 -20.24
CA PHE A 69 10.15 -0.90 -19.63
C PHE A 69 8.86 -1.15 -20.43
N ASN A 70 8.20 -0.11 -20.96
CA ASN A 70 7.02 -0.30 -21.80
C ASN A 70 7.35 -1.07 -23.09
N LYS A 71 8.50 -0.79 -23.73
CA LYS A 71 8.94 -1.55 -24.92
C LYS A 71 9.37 -2.99 -24.61
N GLU A 72 9.93 -3.23 -23.43
CA GLU A 72 10.44 -4.54 -23.03
C GLU A 72 9.33 -5.48 -22.56
N TYR A 73 8.34 -4.96 -21.82
CA TYR A 73 7.27 -5.75 -21.21
C TYR A 73 5.92 -5.67 -21.94
N PHE A 74 5.68 -4.63 -22.73
CA PHE A 74 4.48 -4.49 -23.57
C PHE A 74 4.85 -4.51 -25.05
N LYS A 75 5.46 -5.62 -25.50
CA LYS A 75 5.49 -5.90 -26.94
C LYS A 75 4.04 -6.09 -27.41
N LYS A 76 3.58 -5.17 -28.25
CA LYS A 76 2.39 -5.38 -29.08
C LYS A 76 2.67 -6.58 -29.99
N ASP A 77 2.26 -7.76 -29.56
CA ASP A 77 2.16 -8.95 -30.42
C ASP A 77 1.12 -8.67 -31.50
N THR A 78 1.57 -7.98 -32.54
CA THR A 78 0.90 -7.86 -33.83
C THR A 78 1.22 -9.10 -34.62
N GLY A 79 0.61 -10.23 -34.25
CA GLY A 79 0.88 -11.49 -34.96
C GLY A 79 0.30 -12.79 -34.41
N ALA A 80 -0.55 -12.79 -33.39
CA ALA A 80 -1.16 -14.04 -32.93
C ALA A 80 -2.25 -14.48 -33.91
N LYS A 81 -1.92 -15.45 -34.78
CA LYS A 81 -2.87 -16.20 -35.61
C LYS A 81 -4.00 -16.72 -34.71
N ARG A 82 -5.24 -16.36 -35.04
CA ARG A 82 -6.44 -16.93 -34.41
C ARG A 82 -6.47 -18.42 -34.71
N ILE A 83 -6.13 -19.26 -33.72
CA ILE A 83 -6.37 -20.69 -33.80
C ILE A 83 -7.77 -20.93 -33.23
N LEU A 84 -8.63 -21.52 -34.05
CA LEU A 84 -9.99 -21.92 -33.69
C LEU A 84 -9.91 -22.93 -32.53
N LEU A 85 -10.38 -22.52 -31.35
CA LEU A 85 -10.45 -23.35 -30.15
C LEU A 85 -11.65 -24.29 -30.22
N THR A 86 -11.63 -25.25 -31.15
CA THR A 86 -12.67 -26.27 -31.25
C THR A 86 -12.08 -27.65 -31.05
N ARG A 87 -12.54 -28.29 -29.96
CA ARG A 87 -12.51 -29.74 -29.64
C ARG A 87 -11.27 -30.31 -28.94
N TRP A 88 -10.56 -29.54 -28.12
CA TRP A 88 -9.60 -30.10 -27.14
C TRP A 88 -9.72 -29.56 -25.69
N VAL A 89 -10.70 -28.70 -25.41
CA VAL A 89 -10.86 -28.06 -24.09
C VAL A 89 -11.61 -28.93 -23.06
N ALA A 90 -12.28 -30.00 -23.49
CA ALA A 90 -13.11 -30.82 -22.60
C ALA A 90 -12.33 -31.62 -21.54
N GLY A 91 -11.00 -31.79 -21.69
CA GLY A 91 -10.18 -32.59 -20.75
C GLY A 91 -9.43 -31.78 -19.67
N MET A 92 -9.12 -30.51 -19.90
CA MET A 92 -8.38 -29.67 -18.92
C MET A 92 -9.27 -28.75 -18.09
N ALA A 93 -10.51 -28.52 -18.52
CA ALA A 93 -11.43 -27.67 -17.77
C ALA A 93 -11.77 -28.23 -16.39
N ALA A 94 -11.77 -29.56 -16.19
CA ALA A 94 -12.10 -30.17 -14.90
C ALA A 94 -11.03 -29.91 -13.82
N ALA A 95 -9.73 -30.00 -14.15
CA ALA A 95 -8.67 -29.78 -13.16
C ALA A 95 -8.50 -28.30 -12.80
N ALA A 96 -8.59 -27.40 -13.79
CA ALA A 96 -8.51 -25.95 -13.55
C ALA A 96 -9.77 -25.42 -12.83
N SER A 97 -10.97 -25.95 -13.12
CA SER A 97 -12.18 -25.55 -12.40
C SER A 97 -12.23 -26.10 -10.98
N VAL A 98 -11.64 -27.27 -10.69
CA VAL A 98 -11.48 -27.74 -9.30
C VAL A 98 -10.46 -26.91 -8.53
N ILE A 99 -9.36 -26.48 -9.14
CA ILE A 99 -8.37 -25.58 -8.50
C ILE A 99 -8.94 -24.17 -8.31
N ILE A 100 -9.64 -23.63 -9.31
CA ILE A 100 -10.30 -22.31 -9.22
C ILE A 100 -11.48 -22.38 -8.24
N ALA A 101 -12.27 -23.46 -8.22
CA ALA A 101 -13.32 -23.65 -7.23
C ALA A 101 -12.75 -23.88 -5.83
N THR A 102 -11.65 -24.60 -5.64
CA THR A 102 -11.03 -24.73 -4.31
C THR A 102 -10.40 -23.42 -3.83
N VAL A 103 -9.85 -22.59 -4.72
CA VAL A 103 -9.33 -21.26 -4.37
C VAL A 103 -10.45 -20.22 -4.15
N LEU A 104 -11.56 -20.29 -4.89
CA LEU A 104 -12.71 -19.37 -4.76
C LEU A 104 -13.73 -19.80 -3.69
N LEU A 105 -13.82 -21.08 -3.35
CA LEU A 105 -14.63 -21.61 -2.23
C LEU A 105 -13.85 -21.64 -0.91
N TRP A 106 -12.63 -21.09 -0.88
CA TRP A 106 -11.89 -20.89 0.36
C TRP A 106 -12.64 -19.83 1.18
N PRO A 107 -12.98 -20.09 2.46
CA PRO A 107 -13.69 -19.11 3.27
C PRO A 107 -12.80 -17.86 3.42
N SER A 108 -13.24 -16.75 2.81
CA SER A 108 -12.58 -15.45 2.83
C SER A 108 -12.56 -14.82 4.23
N ASP A 109 -13.34 -15.35 5.16
CA ASP A 109 -13.50 -14.85 6.53
C ASP A 109 -12.16 -14.68 7.26
N ASN A 110 -11.17 -15.54 6.99
CA ASN A 110 -9.86 -15.46 7.65
C ASN A 110 -8.92 -14.41 7.03
N LYS A 111 -9.00 -14.15 5.71
CA LYS A 111 -8.18 -13.09 5.09
C LYS A 111 -8.60 -11.72 5.61
N ASP A 112 -9.90 -11.51 5.79
CA ASP A 112 -10.45 -10.30 6.37
C ASP A 112 -10.04 -10.15 7.85
N LEU A 113 -10.07 -11.25 8.62
CA LEU A 113 -9.60 -11.26 10.01
C LEU A 113 -8.15 -10.79 10.15
N TYR A 114 -7.21 -11.38 9.41
CA TYR A 114 -5.79 -11.01 9.54
C TYR A 114 -5.52 -9.58 9.10
N GLN A 115 -6.18 -9.10 8.04
CA GLN A 115 -6.04 -7.72 7.59
C GLN A 115 -6.62 -6.72 8.61
N ARG A 116 -7.77 -7.03 9.20
CA ARG A 116 -8.38 -6.21 10.27
C ARG A 116 -7.46 -6.12 11.48
N LEU A 117 -6.89 -7.25 11.89
CA LEU A 117 -6.00 -7.33 13.04
C LEU A 117 -4.64 -6.65 12.79
N ALA A 118 -4.16 -6.69 11.53
CA ALA A 118 -2.92 -6.06 11.09
C ALA A 118 -3.02 -4.56 10.78
N ASN A 119 -3.96 -3.85 11.41
CA ASN A 119 -4.08 -2.41 11.23
C ASN A 119 -3.03 -1.67 12.09
N THR A 120 -1.82 -1.52 11.57
CA THR A 120 -0.77 -0.70 12.19
C THR A 120 -0.52 0.53 11.33
N GLN A 121 -0.43 1.68 11.99
CA GLN A 121 -0.02 2.93 11.35
C GLN A 121 1.43 3.25 11.69
N MET A 122 2.12 3.82 10.71
CA MET A 122 3.44 4.37 10.86
C MET A 122 3.35 5.76 11.49
N VAL A 123 4.01 5.94 12.63
CA VAL A 123 4.15 7.25 13.28
C VAL A 123 5.19 8.05 12.50
N GLY A 124 4.82 9.25 12.05
CA GLY A 124 5.76 10.15 11.37
C GLY A 124 6.89 10.57 12.31
N VAL A 125 8.14 10.36 11.90
CA VAL A 125 9.33 10.80 12.65
C VAL A 125 9.55 12.27 12.34
N THR A 126 8.92 13.17 13.10
CA THR A 126 8.97 14.63 12.84
C THR A 126 10.23 15.30 13.40
N GLU A 127 11.01 14.61 14.25
CA GLU A 127 12.09 15.20 15.03
C GLU A 127 13.44 14.48 14.85
N ARG A 128 13.98 14.52 13.63
CA ARG A 128 15.43 14.51 13.34
C ARG A 128 15.65 14.72 11.85
N GLY A 129 16.65 15.53 11.50
CA GLY A 129 16.92 15.98 10.13
C GLY A 129 17.91 15.11 9.36
N GLY A 130 17.85 13.78 9.49
CA GLY A 130 18.73 12.83 8.80
C GLY A 130 18.13 12.19 7.55
N ASN A 131 18.99 11.59 6.72
CA ASN A 131 18.57 10.86 5.51
C ASN A 131 17.65 9.67 5.83
N THR A 132 17.92 8.95 6.92
CA THR A 132 17.03 7.88 7.41
C THR A 132 15.67 8.41 7.84
N ASP A 133 15.61 9.60 8.45
CA ASP A 133 14.34 10.22 8.86
C ASP A 133 13.50 10.60 7.64
N THR A 134 14.15 11.09 6.58
CA THR A 134 13.49 11.41 5.30
C THR A 134 12.91 10.14 4.65
N LEU A 135 13.68 9.05 4.60
CA LEU A 135 13.21 7.75 4.10
C LEU A 135 12.03 7.21 4.92
N MET A 136 12.08 7.34 6.24
CA MET A 136 11.02 6.89 7.14
C MET A 136 9.75 7.74 7.00
N GLN A 137 9.87 9.06 6.79
CA GLN A 137 8.73 9.95 6.52
C GLN A 137 8.04 9.60 5.20
N GLU A 138 8.81 9.42 4.11
CA GLU A 138 8.25 9.02 2.82
C GLU A 138 7.61 7.63 2.89
N ALA A 139 8.27 6.67 3.57
CA ALA A 139 7.71 5.35 3.80
C ALA A 139 6.38 5.43 4.54
N ALA A 140 6.27 6.29 5.56
CA ALA A 140 5.04 6.46 6.34
C ALA A 140 3.85 6.89 5.48
N VAL A 141 4.05 7.76 4.48
CA VAL A 141 2.98 8.18 3.57
C VAL A 141 2.39 6.99 2.82
N TYR A 142 3.24 6.14 2.23
CA TYR A 142 2.78 4.96 1.50
C TYR A 142 2.24 3.89 2.45
N PHE A 143 2.91 3.65 3.57
CA PHE A 143 2.54 2.65 4.55
C PHE A 143 1.15 2.92 5.15
N ASN A 144 0.88 4.18 5.52
CA ASN A 144 -0.41 4.58 6.09
C ASN A 144 -1.56 4.56 5.08
N ARG A 145 -1.24 4.57 3.77
CA ARG A 145 -2.19 4.32 2.68
C ARG A 145 -2.31 2.85 2.30
N GLN A 146 -1.66 1.95 3.05
CA GLN A 146 -1.57 0.52 2.77
C GLN A 146 -0.89 0.20 1.42
N GLU A 147 -0.15 1.15 0.86
CA GLU A 147 0.64 0.99 -0.37
C GLU A 147 1.99 0.32 -0.04
N PHE A 148 1.94 -0.84 0.61
CA PHE A 148 3.12 -1.53 1.16
C PHE A 148 4.21 -1.82 0.12
N ALA A 149 3.82 -2.09 -1.13
CA ALA A 149 4.75 -2.31 -2.23
C ALA A 149 5.61 -1.07 -2.55
N LYS A 150 5.10 0.14 -2.29
CA LYS A 150 5.86 1.40 -2.46
C LYS A 150 6.64 1.76 -1.20
N ALA A 151 6.12 1.43 -0.02
CA ALA A 151 6.82 1.67 1.26
C ALA A 151 8.05 0.76 1.42
N LEU A 152 7.98 -0.50 1.00
CA LEU A 152 9.03 -1.50 1.18
C LEU A 152 10.42 -1.06 0.69
N PRO A 153 10.61 -0.56 -0.56
CA PRO A 153 11.94 -0.14 -1.02
C PRO A 153 12.53 1.05 -0.25
N LEU A 154 11.70 1.92 0.34
CA LEU A 154 12.14 3.03 1.19
C LEU A 154 12.60 2.51 2.57
N LEU A 155 11.83 1.58 3.13
CA LEU A 155 12.15 0.90 4.40
C LEU A 155 13.41 0.03 4.26
N ASP A 156 13.63 -0.59 3.10
CA ASP A 156 14.88 -1.29 2.80
C ASP A 156 16.10 -0.36 2.83
N GLN A 157 15.99 0.83 2.27
CA GLN A 157 17.05 1.83 2.33
C GLN A 157 17.27 2.33 3.75
N ALA A 158 16.19 2.54 4.53
CA ALA A 158 16.28 2.96 5.92
C ALA A 158 17.01 1.92 6.77
N VAL A 159 16.71 0.63 6.60
CA VAL A 159 17.41 -0.46 7.31
C VAL A 159 18.84 -0.63 6.82
N LYS A 160 19.14 -0.39 5.53
CA LYS A 160 20.53 -0.40 5.03
C LYS A 160 21.36 0.75 5.62
N ALA A 161 20.75 1.91 5.84
CA ALA A 161 21.40 3.06 6.45
C ALA A 161 21.67 2.84 7.94
N ASP A 162 20.75 2.20 8.65
CA ASP A 162 20.94 1.77 10.05
C ASP A 162 20.27 0.41 10.29
N THR A 163 21.09 -0.64 10.32
CA THR A 163 20.63 -2.03 10.48
C THR A 163 20.11 -2.34 11.89
N THR A 164 20.31 -1.42 12.85
CA THR A 164 19.88 -1.57 14.24
C THR A 164 18.60 -0.80 14.56
N ASN A 165 18.12 0.03 13.61
CA ASN A 165 16.92 0.83 13.77
C ASN A 165 15.67 -0.06 13.91
N GLN A 166 15.21 -0.18 15.15
CA GLN A 166 14.08 -1.01 15.54
C GLN A 166 12.78 -0.60 14.85
N LEU A 167 12.60 0.70 14.60
CA LEU A 167 11.41 1.23 13.93
C LEU A 167 11.41 0.87 12.44
N ALA A 168 12.55 1.04 11.77
CA ALA A 168 12.71 0.69 10.36
C ALA A 168 12.59 -0.82 10.14
N LEU A 169 13.22 -1.63 10.99
CA LEU A 169 13.09 -3.10 10.96
C LEU A 169 11.63 -3.54 11.15
N PHE A 170 10.93 -2.95 12.12
CA PHE A 170 9.53 -3.27 12.38
C PHE A 170 8.65 -2.97 11.17
N TYR A 171 8.67 -1.75 10.65
CA TYR A 171 7.81 -1.38 9.52
C TYR A 171 8.20 -2.11 8.23
N ARG A 172 9.49 -2.39 8.01
CA ARG A 172 9.92 -3.25 6.90
C ARG A 172 9.37 -4.66 7.05
N GLY A 173 9.39 -5.22 8.25
CA GLY A 173 8.80 -6.51 8.57
C GLY A 173 7.31 -6.55 8.25
N VAL A 174 6.55 -5.55 8.67
CA VAL A 174 5.12 -5.46 8.38
C VAL A 174 4.86 -5.33 6.88
N ALA A 175 5.55 -4.40 6.20
CA ALA A 175 5.39 -4.21 4.76
C ALA A 175 5.76 -5.49 3.98
N GLY A 176 6.87 -6.14 4.35
CA GLY A 176 7.34 -7.37 3.74
C GLY A 176 6.35 -8.52 3.90
N TRP A 177 5.66 -8.62 5.03
CA TRP A 177 4.59 -9.61 5.22
C TRP A 177 3.41 -9.34 4.27
N HIS A 178 2.96 -8.09 4.17
CA HIS A 178 1.87 -7.70 3.25
C HIS A 178 2.21 -7.92 1.78
N THR A 179 3.49 -7.80 1.39
CA THR A 179 3.94 -8.00 0.00
C THR A 179 4.42 -9.42 -0.31
N GLY A 180 4.29 -10.35 0.64
CA GLY A 180 4.65 -11.77 0.44
C GLY A 180 6.13 -12.12 0.64
N ALA A 181 6.97 -11.17 1.06
CA ALA A 181 8.35 -11.41 1.48
C ALA A 181 8.42 -11.96 2.93
N VAL A 182 7.61 -12.99 3.22
CA VAL A 182 7.28 -13.43 4.59
C VAL A 182 8.52 -13.87 5.38
N THR A 183 9.46 -14.61 4.77
CA THR A 183 10.67 -15.06 5.48
C THR A 183 11.56 -13.88 5.90
N ALA A 184 11.78 -12.91 5.00
CA ALA A 184 12.56 -11.72 5.31
C ALA A 184 11.85 -10.86 6.37
N ALA A 185 10.53 -10.74 6.27
CA ALA A 185 9.71 -10.04 7.23
C ALA A 185 9.82 -10.63 8.64
N ARG A 186 9.70 -11.95 8.78
CA ARG A 186 9.85 -12.65 10.07
C ARG A 186 11.22 -12.39 10.69
N ASN A 187 12.29 -12.47 9.90
CA ASN A 187 13.64 -12.22 10.39
C ASN A 187 13.81 -10.81 10.98
N ASP A 188 13.18 -9.79 10.40
CA ASP A 188 13.24 -8.44 10.95
C ASP A 188 12.38 -8.28 12.19
N LEU A 189 11.17 -8.85 12.20
CA LEU A 189 10.29 -8.81 13.38
C LEU A 189 10.90 -9.57 14.57
N GLU A 190 11.63 -10.66 14.34
CA GLU A 190 12.38 -11.37 15.38
C GLU A 190 13.49 -10.50 15.98
N LYS A 191 14.24 -9.76 15.15
CA LYS A 191 15.23 -8.79 15.64
C LYS A 191 14.56 -7.70 16.48
N VAL A 192 13.38 -7.23 16.08
CA VAL A 192 12.61 -6.23 16.84
C VAL A 192 12.16 -6.78 18.19
N TYR A 193 11.71 -8.04 18.21
CA TYR A 193 11.32 -8.73 19.44
C TYR A 193 12.49 -8.86 20.42
N VAL A 194 13.66 -9.29 19.92
CA VAL A 194 14.88 -9.46 20.73
C VAL A 194 15.49 -8.12 21.17
N GLY A 195 15.33 -7.05 20.38
CA GLY A 195 15.90 -5.73 20.64
C GLY A 195 15.30 -4.95 21.82
N HIS A 196 14.34 -5.53 22.55
CA HIS A 196 13.67 -4.92 23.72
C HIS A 196 13.04 -3.54 23.46
N SER A 197 12.66 -3.24 22.22
CA SER A 197 11.98 -1.99 21.87
C SER A 197 10.53 -1.96 22.37
N LEU A 198 9.91 -0.77 22.40
CA LEU A 198 8.47 -0.64 22.66
C LEU A 198 7.61 -1.42 21.64
N LEU A 199 8.18 -1.73 20.48
CA LEU A 199 7.52 -2.48 19.40
C LEU A 199 7.66 -4.00 19.57
N ARG A 200 8.38 -4.51 20.59
CA ARG A 200 8.70 -5.95 20.67
C ARG A 200 7.46 -6.83 20.62
N TYR A 201 6.40 -6.46 21.34
CA TYR A 201 5.18 -7.26 21.40
C TYR A 201 4.29 -7.06 20.18
N GLU A 202 4.34 -5.88 19.57
CA GLU A 202 3.73 -5.65 18.26
C GLU A 202 4.41 -6.56 17.21
N ALA A 203 5.74 -6.68 17.25
CA ALA A 203 6.49 -7.58 16.38
C ALA A 203 6.15 -9.07 16.64
N ALA A 204 6.06 -9.48 17.90
CA ALA A 204 5.58 -10.82 18.26
C ALA A 204 4.17 -11.10 17.72
N PHE A 205 3.28 -10.11 17.75
CA PHE A 205 1.95 -10.23 17.20
C PHE A 205 1.95 -10.38 15.67
N TYR A 206 2.78 -9.62 14.96
CA TYR A 206 2.94 -9.79 13.51
C TYR A 206 3.58 -11.13 13.12
N LEU A 207 4.50 -11.65 13.94
CA LEU A 207 5.02 -13.00 13.77
C LEU A 207 3.89 -14.03 13.91
N ALA A 208 3.06 -13.92 14.95
CA ALA A 208 1.89 -14.77 15.11
C ALA A 208 0.91 -14.69 13.93
N LEU A 209 0.57 -13.48 13.46
CA LEU A 209 -0.27 -13.27 12.28
C LEU A 209 0.33 -13.93 11.04
N SER A 210 1.64 -13.80 10.85
CA SER A 210 2.31 -14.39 9.69
C SER A 210 2.23 -15.91 9.71
N TYR A 211 2.38 -16.56 10.86
CA TYR A 211 2.26 -18.03 10.99
C TYR A 211 0.80 -18.48 10.89
N ALA A 212 -0.13 -17.72 11.47
CA ALA A 212 -1.56 -17.98 11.36
C ALA A 212 -2.04 -17.94 9.90
N ALA A 213 -1.58 -16.96 9.12
CA ALA A 213 -1.89 -16.85 7.69
C ALA A 213 -1.41 -18.07 6.87
N GLU A 214 -0.33 -18.72 7.30
CA GLU A 214 0.19 -19.97 6.71
C GLU A 214 -0.42 -21.24 7.33
N LYS A 215 -1.45 -21.11 8.18
CA LYS A 215 -2.08 -22.20 8.94
C LYS A 215 -1.14 -22.94 9.89
N ASN A 216 -0.02 -22.33 10.26
CA ASN A 216 0.88 -22.86 11.28
C ASN A 216 0.42 -22.42 12.67
N THR A 217 -0.66 -23.04 13.16
CA THR A 217 -1.27 -22.72 14.44
C THR A 217 -0.30 -22.88 15.61
N ALA A 218 0.56 -23.91 15.59
CA ALA A 218 1.51 -24.16 16.66
C ALA A 218 2.50 -22.99 16.83
N ALA A 219 3.12 -22.54 15.73
CA ALA A 219 4.03 -21.40 15.77
C ALA A 219 3.31 -20.08 16.08
N ALA A 220 2.08 -19.90 15.59
CA ALA A 220 1.28 -18.73 15.91
C ALA A 220 1.00 -18.62 17.41
N LEU A 221 0.56 -19.72 18.04
CA LEU A 221 0.33 -19.77 19.49
C LEU A 221 1.61 -19.55 20.29
N GLU A 222 2.75 -20.10 19.84
CA GLU A 222 4.04 -19.87 20.49
C GLU A 222 4.38 -18.37 20.56
N TRP A 223 4.16 -17.63 19.48
CA TRP A 223 4.41 -16.19 19.44
C TRP A 223 3.38 -15.39 20.25
N LEU A 224 2.11 -15.81 20.26
CA LEU A 224 1.06 -15.18 21.07
C LEU A 224 1.34 -15.29 22.58
N HIS A 225 1.82 -16.44 23.04
CA HIS A 225 2.14 -16.64 24.47
C HIS A 225 3.34 -15.83 24.96
N LYS A 226 4.14 -15.26 24.05
CA LYS A 226 5.22 -14.31 24.38
C LYS A 226 4.70 -12.89 24.66
N ILE A 227 3.42 -12.61 24.44
CA ILE A 227 2.79 -11.30 24.64
C ILE A 227 2.11 -11.24 26.02
N PRO A 228 2.61 -10.43 26.98
CA PRO A 228 1.98 -10.26 28.27
C PRO A 228 0.63 -9.54 28.17
N ALA A 229 -0.23 -9.83 29.15
CA ALA A 229 -1.45 -9.06 29.38
C ALA A 229 -1.14 -7.59 29.70
N GLY A 230 -2.02 -6.68 29.30
CA GLY A 230 -1.89 -5.24 29.56
C GLY A 230 -0.96 -4.50 28.59
N THR A 231 -0.45 -5.19 27.55
CA THR A 231 0.23 -4.53 26.43
C THR A 231 -0.78 -3.95 25.45
N PRO A 232 -0.44 -2.92 24.66
CA PRO A 232 -1.36 -2.34 23.67
C PRO A 232 -1.92 -3.35 22.65
N VAL A 233 -1.22 -4.47 22.43
CA VAL A 233 -1.60 -5.52 21.48
C VAL A 233 -2.32 -6.72 22.13
N SER A 234 -2.46 -6.75 23.46
CA SER A 234 -2.96 -7.94 24.16
C SER A 234 -4.38 -8.34 23.77
N ASP A 235 -5.25 -7.38 23.45
CA ASP A 235 -6.63 -7.67 23.07
C ASP A 235 -6.70 -8.31 21.68
N ARG A 236 -5.95 -7.75 20.71
CA ARG A 236 -5.79 -8.34 19.37
C ARG A 236 -5.14 -9.71 19.42
N ALA A 237 -4.17 -9.92 20.31
CA ALA A 237 -3.52 -11.20 20.52
C ALA A 237 -4.51 -12.28 21.01
N LYS A 238 -5.35 -11.94 22.00
CA LYS A 238 -6.41 -12.84 22.50
C LYS A 238 -7.48 -13.13 21.45
N GLU A 239 -7.85 -12.14 20.65
CA GLU A 239 -8.78 -12.32 19.54
C GLU A 239 -8.20 -13.31 18.53
N LEU A 240 -6.93 -13.15 18.13
CA LEU A 240 -6.27 -14.09 17.24
C LEU A 240 -6.20 -15.50 17.84
N GLU A 241 -5.82 -15.62 19.12
CA GLU A 241 -5.76 -16.91 19.82
C GLU A 241 -7.10 -17.65 19.84
N THR A 242 -8.20 -16.91 19.99
CA THR A 242 -9.56 -17.48 20.02
C THR A 242 -9.97 -18.03 18.64
N ASN A 243 -9.56 -17.36 17.57
CA ASN A 243 -9.85 -17.77 16.19
C ASN A 243 -8.94 -18.89 15.66
N LEU A 244 -7.89 -19.24 16.41
CA LEU A 244 -6.96 -20.32 16.06
C LEU A 244 -7.37 -21.70 16.63
N LYS A 245 -8.41 -21.75 17.49
CA LYS A 245 -8.94 -22.97 18.11
C LYS A 245 -10.06 -23.58 17.28
#